data_AF-A0A4U9HLN0-F1
#
_entry.id   AF-A0A4U9HLN0-F1
#
_cell.length_a   1.000
_cell.length_b   1.000
_cell.length_c   1.000
_cell.angle_alpha   90.00
_cell.angle_beta   90.00
_cell.angle_gamma   90.00
#
_symmetry.space_group_name_H-M   'P 1'
#
loop_
_entity.id
_entity.type
_entity.pdbx_description
1 polymer ?
#
loop_
_entity_poly.entity_id
_entity_poly.type
_entity_poly.pdbx_seq_one_letter_code
_entity_poly.pdbx_strand_id
1 'polypeptide(L)'
;MKLRVLSLIVPAMLVAGTAGAAEIYNKDGNKLDLFGKIDGLHYFSDDNGTDGDQSYLRFGLRGETQISDQLTATVSGNIRFS
;
A
#
# COMPACT_ATOMS: atom_id res chain seq x y z
N MET A 1 25.05 -24.20 7.39
CA MET A 1 25.07 -22.73 7.18
C MET A 1 23.99 -22.21 6.22
N LYS A 2 23.32 -23.03 5.39
CA LYS A 2 22.28 -22.56 4.45
C LYS A 2 20.92 -22.20 5.08
N LEU A 3 20.53 -22.85 6.18
CA LEU A 3 19.24 -22.58 6.86
C LEU A 3 19.19 -21.24 7.62
N ARG A 4 20.33 -20.74 8.13
CA ARG A 4 20.40 -19.49 8.90
C ARG A 4 20.20 -18.23 8.05
N VAL A 5 20.63 -18.28 6.79
CA VAL A 5 20.40 -17.19 5.84
C VAL A 5 18.93 -17.15 5.44
N LEU A 6 18.32 -18.32 5.19
CA LEU A 6 16.90 -18.43 4.86
C LEU A 6 16.00 -17.93 6.01
N SER A 7 16.36 -18.22 7.27
CA SER A 7 15.61 -17.75 8.44
C SER A 7 15.67 -16.24 8.66
N LEU A 8 16.67 -15.53 8.13
CA LEU A 8 16.78 -14.07 8.21
C LEU A 8 16.09 -13.36 7.03
N ILE A 9 15.98 -14.04 5.89
CA ILE A 9 15.30 -13.51 4.70
C ILE A 9 13.78 -13.46 4.90
N VAL A 10 13.19 -14.45 5.57
CA VAL A 10 11.74 -14.53 5.78
C VAL A 10 11.18 -13.33 6.60
N PRO A 11 11.77 -12.93 7.74
CA PRO A 11 11.35 -11.72 8.46
C PRO A 11 11.60 -10.44 7.66
N ALA A 12 12.73 -10.33 6.95
CA ALA A 12 13.08 -9.15 6.17
C ALA A 12 12.10 -8.90 5.00
N MET A 13 11.59 -9.97 4.38
CA MET A 13 10.54 -9.86 3.35
C MET A 13 9.18 -9.46 3.94
N LEU A 14 8.91 -9.77 5.20
CA LEU A 14 7.67 -9.39 5.89
C LEU A 14 7.58 -7.88 6.17
N VAL A 15 8.73 -7.20 6.28
CA VAL A 15 8.83 -5.75 6.54
C VAL A 15 8.71 -4.92 5.25
N ALA A 16 8.52 -5.54 4.09
CA ALA A 16 8.27 -4.85 2.82
C ALA A 16 6.83 -4.31 2.73
N GLY A 17 6.39 -3.55 3.73
CA GLY A 17 5.12 -2.84 3.75
C GLY A 17 5.38 -1.35 3.82
N THR A 18 4.87 -0.61 2.82
CA THR A 18 4.65 0.86 2.84
C THR A 18 5.83 1.82 2.63
N ALA A 19 6.81 1.49 1.78
CA ALA A 19 7.84 2.46 1.36
C ALA A 19 7.33 3.80 0.74
N GLY A 20 6.02 3.96 0.54
CA GLY A 20 5.38 5.20 0.07
C GLY A 20 4.09 5.59 0.78
N ALA A 21 3.80 5.06 1.97
CA ALA A 21 2.66 5.53 2.77
C ALA A 21 3.12 6.52 3.85
N ALA A 22 2.31 7.54 4.10
CA ALA A 22 2.49 8.44 5.22
C ALA A 22 1.83 7.84 6.47
N GLU A 23 2.61 7.62 7.51
CA GLU A 23 2.08 7.27 8.83
C GLU A 23 1.34 8.48 9.40
N ILE A 24 0.04 8.34 9.65
CA ILE A 24 -0.82 9.41 10.17
C ILE A 24 -1.32 9.15 11.60
N TYR A 25 -1.17 7.91 12.09
CA TYR A 25 -1.44 7.53 13.48
C TYR A 25 -0.53 6.38 13.88
N ASN A 26 0.04 6.45 15.08
CA ASN A 26 0.84 5.38 15.66
C ASN A 26 0.82 5.49 17.18
N LYS A 27 0.01 4.65 17.83
CA LYS A 27 -0.13 4.65 19.28
C LYS A 27 -0.66 3.31 19.78
N ASP A 28 -0.11 2.83 20.91
CA ASP A 28 -0.56 1.64 21.64
C ASP A 28 -0.67 0.39 20.75
N GLY A 29 0.34 0.16 19.90
CA GLY A 29 0.36 -0.98 18.97
C GLY A 29 -0.62 -0.86 17.79
N ASN A 30 -1.28 0.28 17.62
CA ASN A 30 -2.16 0.56 16.48
C ASN A 30 -1.52 1.60 15.57
N LYS A 31 -1.46 1.29 14.27
CA LYS A 31 -0.89 2.15 13.24
C LYS A 31 -1.90 2.40 12.11
N LEU A 32 -1.96 3.63 11.61
CA LEU A 32 -2.73 3.99 10.42
C LEU A 32 -1.83 4.71 9.43
N ASP A 33 -1.72 4.12 8.25
CA ASP A 33 -0.99 4.65 7.11
C ASP A 33 -1.96 5.16 6.04
N LEU A 34 -1.71 6.36 5.52
CA LEU A 34 -2.35 6.91 4.33
C LEU A 34 -1.43 6.73 3.13
N PHE A 35 -1.94 6.13 2.07
CA PHE A 35 -1.21 5.98 0.82
C PHE A 35 -2.05 6.40 -0.37
N GLY A 36 -1.40 6.72 -1.48
CA GLY A 36 -2.10 7.07 -2.70
C GLY A 36 -1.18 7.43 -3.84
N LYS A 37 -1.79 7.71 -4.98
CA LYS A 37 -1.12 8.26 -6.15
C LYS A 37 -2.08 9.12 -6.96
N ILE A 38 -1.50 10.03 -7.74
CA ILE A 38 -2.19 10.82 -8.75
C ILE A 38 -1.48 10.51 -10.07
N ASP A 39 -2.25 10.11 -11.07
CA ASP A 39 -1.76 9.65 -12.37
C ASP A 39 -2.42 10.51 -13.44
N GLY A 40 -1.64 11.38 -14.09
CA GLY A 40 -2.11 12.20 -15.20
C GLY A 40 -1.95 11.42 -16.50
N LEU A 41 -3.05 11.07 -17.15
CA LEU A 41 -3.07 10.20 -18.32
C LEU A 41 -3.89 10.80 -19.45
N HIS A 42 -3.37 10.69 -20.67
CA HIS A 42 -4.12 10.98 -21.87
C HIS A 42 -3.93 9.82 -22.84
N TYR A 43 -5.04 9.21 -23.25
CA TYR A 43 -5.02 8.13 -24.22
C TYR A 43 -5.16 8.74 -25.60
N PHE A 44 -4.25 8.39 -26.50
CA PHE A 44 -4.34 8.72 -27.92
C PHE A 44 -4.87 7.48 -28.65
N SER A 45 -6.06 7.59 -29.24
CA SER A 45 -6.75 6.48 -29.89
C SER A 45 -7.56 6.96 -31.09
N ASP A 46 -7.66 6.13 -32.13
CA ASP A 46 -8.57 6.38 -33.25
C ASP A 46 -10.05 6.11 -32.86
N ASP A 47 -10.30 5.47 -31.70
CA ASP A 47 -11.63 5.26 -31.13
C ASP A 47 -11.99 6.39 -30.15
N ASN A 48 -12.90 7.28 -30.60
CA ASN A 48 -13.42 8.42 -29.84
C ASN A 48 -14.05 8.06 -28.47
N GLY A 49 -14.44 6.80 -28.25
CA GLY A 49 -14.97 6.36 -26.95
C GLY A 49 -13.88 6.16 -25.88
N THR A 50 -12.63 6.07 -26.29
CA THR A 50 -11.47 5.76 -25.43
C THR A 50 -10.37 6.81 -25.50
N ASP A 51 -10.33 7.60 -26.58
CA ASP A 51 -9.46 8.77 -26.72
C ASP A 51 -9.81 9.83 -25.67
N GLY A 52 -8.78 10.44 -25.09
CA GLY A 52 -8.94 11.54 -24.15
C GLY A 52 -8.37 11.29 -22.75
N ASP A 53 -8.83 12.10 -21.80
CA ASP A 53 -8.34 12.09 -20.43
C ASP A 53 -8.74 10.82 -19.70
N GLN A 54 -7.73 10.14 -19.15
CA GLN A 54 -7.88 8.95 -18.31
C GLN A 54 -7.23 9.15 -16.94
N SER A 55 -6.95 10.41 -16.60
CA SER A 55 -6.34 10.78 -15.33
C SER A 55 -7.15 10.25 -14.17
N TYR A 56 -6.45 9.77 -13.14
CA TYR A 56 -7.11 9.27 -11.95
C TYR A 56 -6.24 9.48 -10.74
N LEU A 57 -6.91 9.52 -9.60
CA LEU A 57 -6.28 9.53 -8.30
C LEU A 57 -6.78 8.35 -7.48
N ARG A 58 -5.87 7.75 -6.73
CA ARG A 58 -6.19 6.65 -5.82
C ARG A 58 -5.69 7.00 -4.44
N PHE A 59 -6.55 6.85 -3.45
CA PHE A 59 -6.19 6.97 -2.04
C PHE A 59 -6.57 5.70 -1.31
N GLY A 60 -5.84 5.36 -0.27
CA GLY A 60 -6.10 4.21 0.56
C GLY A 60 -5.58 4.39 1.96
N LEU A 61 -6.21 3.67 2.87
CA LEU A 61 -5.83 3.60 4.27
C LEU A 61 -5.41 2.17 4.59
N ARG A 62 -4.35 2.04 5.39
CA ARG A 62 -3.91 0.77 5.96
C ARG A 62 -3.88 0.89 7.47
N GLY A 63 -4.70 0.10 8.13
CA GLY A 63 -4.71 -0.02 9.59
C GLY A 63 -3.98 -1.28 10.01
N GLU A 64 -3.15 -1.18 11.03
CA GLU A 64 -2.49 -2.32 11.67
C GLU A 64 -2.78 -2.27 13.17
N THR A 65 -3.07 -3.42 13.76
CA THR A 65 -3.27 -3.59 15.20
C THR A 65 -2.44 -4.77 15.68
N GLN A 66 -1.54 -4.52 16.62
CA GLN A 66 -0.75 -5.56 17.25
C GLN A 66 -1.61 -6.28 18.29
N ILE A 67 -1.85 -7.57 18.07
CA ILE A 67 -2.65 -8.41 18.96
C ILE A 67 -1.75 -9.07 20.01
N SER A 68 -0.54 -9.48 19.61
CA SER A 68 0.50 -10.01 20.51
C SER A 68 1.90 -9.78 19.92
N ASP A 69 2.96 -10.17 20.66
CA ASP A 69 4.35 -10.06 20.21
C ASP A 69 4.65 -10.79 18.88
N GLN A 70 3.79 -11.76 18.51
CA GLN A 70 3.95 -12.58 17.31
C GLN A 70 2.79 -12.45 16.32
N LEU A 71 1.78 -11.62 16.63
CA LEU A 71 0.57 -11.49 15.82
C LEU A 71 0.16 -10.03 15.67
N THR A 72 0.11 -9.58 14.42
CA THR A 72 -0.43 -8.28 14.01
C THR A 72 -1.50 -8.53 12.96
N ALA A 73 -2.67 -7.90 13.13
CA ALA A 73 -3.69 -7.87 12.11
C ALA A 73 -3.56 -6.61 11.27
N THR A 74 -3.72 -6.75 9.95
CA THR A 74 -3.64 -5.65 8.99
C THR A 74 -4.93 -5.61 8.18
N VAL A 75 -5.49 -4.41 8.02
CA VAL A 75 -6.59 -4.11 7.10
C VAL A 75 -6.14 -3.04 6.12
N SER A 76 -6.59 -3.14 4.86
CA SER A 76 -6.29 -2.13 3.85
C SER A 76 -7.50 -1.92 2.94
N GLY A 77 -7.79 -0.66 2.62
CA GLY A 77 -8.82 -0.28 1.67
C GLY A 77 -8.32 0.83 0.76
N ASN A 78 -8.83 0.88 -0.48
CA ASN A 78 -8.55 1.97 -1.41
C ASN A 78 -9.79 2.43 -2.18
N ILE A 79 -9.80 3.70 -2.58
CA ILE A 79 -10.80 4.31 -3.44
C ILE A 79 -10.06 4.92 -4.64
N ARG A 80 -10.62 4.73 -5.85
CA ARG A 80 -10.17 5.34 -7.09
C ARG A 80 -11.20 6.39 -7.51
N PHE A 81 -10.72 7.55 -7.92
CA PHE A 81 -11.49 8.61 -8.56
C PHE A 81 -10.90 8.84 -9.95
N SER A 82 -11.75 8.90 -10.96
CA SER A 82 -11.42 9.09 -12.38
C SER A 82 -12.51 9.93 -13.00
#